data_AF-A0A3D3ZI76-F1
#
_entry.id   AF-A0A3D3ZI76-F1
#
_cell.length_a   1.000
_cell.length_b   1.000
_cell.length_c   1.000
_cell.angle_alpha   90.00
_cell.angle_beta   90.00
_cell.angle_gamma   90.00
#
_symmetry.space_group_name_H-M   'P 1'
#
loop_
_entity.id
_entity.type
_entity.pdbx_description
1 polymer ?
#
loop_
_entity_poly.entity_id
_entity_poly.type
_entity_poly.pdbx_seq_one_letter_code
_entity_poly.pdbx_strand_id
1 'polypeptide(L)'
;MAQFSRTWWGQRFIEALEQFTDPARLGRGRSYASGGRILEYTIASGTVTAKVRGSINPYFGVYKEPIYKTSITIKAISSADWKKAIRQIASLADLVTKLL
;
A
#
# COMPACT_ATOMS: atom_id res chain seq x y z
N MET A 1 0.64 18.85 -2.80
CA MET A 1 1.04 17.45 -2.48
C MET A 1 0.97 16.64 -3.76
N ALA A 2 1.98 15.81 -4.07
CA ALA A 2 1.93 14.98 -5.27
C ALA A 2 0.76 13.97 -5.17
N GLN A 3 -0.03 13.85 -6.24
CA GLN A 3 -1.19 12.97 -6.25
C GLN A 3 -0.74 11.51 -6.42
N PHE A 4 -0.94 10.67 -5.39
CA PHE A 4 -0.50 9.27 -5.38
C PHE A 4 -1.28 8.36 -6.34
N SER A 5 -2.50 8.75 -6.72
CA SER A 5 -3.31 8.03 -7.70
C SER A 5 -3.67 8.95 -8.86
N ARG A 6 -3.58 8.45 -10.09
CA ARG A 6 -4.07 9.15 -11.29
C ARG A 6 -5.54 8.86 -11.61
N THR A 7 -6.17 7.93 -10.89
CA THR A 7 -7.55 7.51 -11.14
C THR A 7 -8.43 7.88 -9.96
N TRP A 8 -9.71 8.14 -10.25
CA TRP A 8 -10.74 8.34 -9.24
C TRP A 8 -10.81 7.16 -8.26
N TRP A 9 -10.77 5.93 -8.79
CA TRP A 9 -10.76 4.72 -7.97
C TRP A 9 -9.55 4.63 -7.02
N GLY A 10 -8.36 4.98 -7.49
CA GLY A 10 -7.18 4.94 -6.62
C GLY A 10 -7.16 6.06 -5.58
N GLN A 11 -7.79 7.21 -5.84
CA GLN A 11 -8.01 8.25 -4.82
C GLN A 11 -8.95 7.71 -3.73
N ARG A 12 -10.11 7.19 -4.13
CA ARG A 12 -11.10 6.61 -3.20
C ARG A 12 -10.53 5.45 -2.39
N PHE A 13 -9.70 4.62 -3.00
CA PHE A 13 -9.00 3.54 -2.30
C PHE A 13 -8.06 4.06 -1.21
N ILE A 14 -7.26 5.09 -1.51
CA ILE A 14 -6.35 5.71 -0.53
C ILE A 14 -7.15 6.40 0.59
N GLU A 15 -8.20 7.14 0.25
CA GLU A 15 -9.09 7.78 1.23
C GLU A 15 -9.71 6.74 2.18
N ALA A 16 -10.15 5.60 1.66
CA ALA A 16 -10.68 4.52 2.49
C ALA A 16 -9.60 3.97 3.45
N LEU A 17 -8.38 3.71 2.97
CA LEU A 17 -7.26 3.24 3.82
C LEU A 17 -6.94 4.23 4.95
N GLU A 18 -7.04 5.53 4.68
CA GLU A 18 -6.76 6.59 5.65
C GLU A 18 -7.76 6.63 6.80
N GLN A 19 -8.98 6.12 6.63
CA GLN A 19 -10.01 6.12 7.67
C GLN A 19 -9.76 5.11 8.79
N PHE A 20 -9.04 4.02 8.51
CA PHE A 20 -8.88 2.92 9.46
C PHE A 20 -7.43 2.50 9.73
N THR A 21 -6.46 3.10 9.06
CA THR A 21 -5.02 2.82 9.27
C THR A 21 -4.39 3.88 10.17
N ASP A 22 -3.36 3.50 10.93
CA ASP A 22 -2.50 4.45 11.67
C ASP A 22 -1.98 5.57 10.73
N PRO A 23 -2.36 6.84 10.95
CA PRO A 23 -1.95 7.96 10.11
C PRO A 23 -0.43 8.12 10.02
N ALA A 24 0.30 7.80 11.09
CA ALA A 24 1.76 7.88 11.11
C ALA A 24 2.40 6.80 10.22
N ARG A 25 1.74 5.64 10.04
CA ARG A 25 2.22 4.57 9.14
C ARG A 25 2.00 4.95 7.69
N LEU A 26 0.83 5.46 7.34
CA LEU A 26 0.56 5.96 5.99
C LEU A 26 1.46 7.16 5.65
N GLY A 27 1.66 8.08 6.59
CA GLY A 27 2.57 9.21 6.42
C GLY A 27 3.99 8.77 6.06
N ARG A 28 4.55 7.79 6.80
CA ARG A 28 5.86 7.22 6.44
C ARG A 28 5.85 6.54 5.08
N GLY A 29 4.83 5.74 4.76
CA GLY A 29 4.69 5.12 3.44
C GLY A 29 4.74 6.13 2.30
N ARG A 30 4.00 7.24 2.43
CA ARG A 30 4.04 8.34 1.47
C ARG A 30 5.44 8.94 1.35
N SER A 31 6.12 9.23 2.45
CA SER A 31 7.49 9.78 2.41
C SER A 31 8.49 8.85 1.71
N TYR A 32 8.34 7.53 1.83
CA TYR A 32 9.20 6.58 1.12
C TYR A 32 8.90 6.55 -0.38
N ALA A 33 7.62 6.60 -0.74
CA ALA A 33 7.17 6.53 -2.13
C ALA A 33 7.42 7.84 -2.90
N SER A 34 7.27 9.01 -2.27
CA SER A 34 7.57 10.30 -2.91
C SER A 34 9.03 10.74 -2.78
N GLY A 35 9.74 10.28 -1.74
CA GLY A 35 11.14 10.65 -1.48
C GLY A 35 12.17 9.90 -2.33
N GLY A 36 11.72 9.20 -3.38
CA GLY A 36 12.57 8.39 -4.25
C GLY A 36 13.30 7.25 -3.53
N ARG A 37 12.84 6.82 -2.35
CA ARG A 37 13.53 5.76 -1.60
C ARG A 37 13.33 4.39 -2.26
N ILE A 38 12.24 4.20 -2.98
CA ILE A 38 11.99 2.99 -3.76
C ILE A 38 12.73 3.12 -5.09
N LEU A 39 13.76 2.29 -5.29
CA LEU A 39 14.59 2.29 -6.51
C LEU A 39 13.93 1.50 -7.64
N GLU A 40 13.41 0.33 -7.28
CA GLU A 40 12.66 -0.54 -8.18
C GLU A 40 11.67 -1.35 -7.34
N TYR A 41 10.56 -1.74 -7.95
CA TYR A 41 9.65 -2.71 -7.38
C TYR A 41 9.02 -3.57 -8.48
N THR A 42 8.59 -4.77 -8.10
CA THR A 42 7.85 -5.69 -8.96
C THR A 42 6.67 -6.24 -8.18
N ILE A 43 5.54 -6.40 -8.87
CA ILE A 43 4.33 -7.00 -8.31
C ILE A 43 4.03 -8.25 -9.13
N ALA A 44 4.07 -9.42 -8.50
CA ALA A 44 3.78 -10.69 -9.14
C ALA A 44 3.08 -11.63 -8.16
N SER A 45 1.96 -12.22 -8.58
CA SER A 45 1.23 -13.26 -7.82
C SER A 45 0.95 -12.88 -6.36
N GLY A 46 0.53 -11.63 -6.10
CA GLY A 46 0.24 -11.13 -4.75
C GLY A 46 1.49 -10.80 -3.92
N THR A 47 2.70 -10.96 -4.48
CA THR A 47 3.95 -10.57 -3.82
C THR A 47 4.50 -9.30 -4.44
N VAL A 48 4.85 -8.35 -3.58
CA VAL A 48 5.59 -7.14 -3.94
C VAL A 48 7.02 -7.33 -3.50
N THR A 49 7.97 -7.22 -4.43
CA THR A 49 9.41 -7.13 -4.13
C THR A 49 9.90 -5.72 -4.45
N ALA A 50 10.85 -5.20 -3.68
CA ALA A 50 11.40 -3.87 -3.91
C ALA A 50 12.86 -3.77 -3.47
N LYS A 51 13.62 -2.91 -4.16
CA LYS A 51 14.89 -2.36 -3.64
C LYS A 51 14.63 -0.98 -3.07
N VAL A 52 15.02 -0.78 -1.82
CA VAL A 52 14.73 0.45 -1.07
C VAL A 52 16.02 1.03 -0.49
N ARG A 53 16.22 2.34 -0.70
CA ARG A 53 17.30 3.11 -0.09
C ARG A 53 17.05 3.29 1.40
N GLY A 54 18.02 2.85 2.20
CA GLY A 54 18.10 3.15 3.61
C GLY A 54 18.57 4.57 3.88
N SER A 55 18.96 4.82 5.11
CA SER A 55 19.59 6.08 5.53
C SER A 55 21.02 5.81 5.98
N ILE A 56 21.93 6.71 5.63
CA ILE A 56 23.26 6.77 6.24
C ILE A 56 23.06 7.18 7.70
N ASN A 57 23.67 6.45 8.63
CA ASN A 57 23.62 6.77 10.04
C ASN A 57 24.96 6.40 10.70
N PRO A 58 25.89 7.36 10.83
CA PRO A 58 27.21 7.13 11.43
C PRO A 58 27.14 6.67 12.88
N TYR A 59 26.11 7.07 13.64
CA TYR A 59 25.92 6.62 15.02
C TYR A 59 25.74 5.10 15.13
N PHE A 60 25.15 4.48 14.09
CA PHE A 60 25.01 3.03 13.97
C PHE A 60 26.08 2.39 13.05
N GLY A 61 27.16 3.11 12.73
CA GLY A 61 28.23 2.58 11.87
C GLY A 61 27.84 2.43 10.39
N VAL A 62 26.74 3.03 9.95
CA VAL A 62 26.30 3.00 8.55
C VAL A 62 26.85 4.24 7.83
N TYR A 63 28.01 4.07 7.19
CA TYR A 63 28.72 5.17 6.52
C TYR A 63 28.43 5.29 5.01
N LYS A 64 27.80 4.28 4.41
CA LYS A 64 27.39 4.27 3.00
C LYS A 64 25.89 4.01 2.92
N GLU A 65 25.22 4.60 1.95
CA GLU A 65 23.76 4.41 1.77
C GLU A 65 23.47 2.93 1.48
N PRO A 66 22.75 2.22 2.38
CA PRO A 66 22.47 0.82 2.17
C PRO A 66 21.26 0.66 1.23
N ILE A 67 21.28 -0.41 0.43
CA ILE A 67 20.15 -0.81 -0.40
C ILE A 67 19.58 -2.10 0.17
N TYR A 68 18.35 -2.03 0.65
CA TYR A 68 17.62 -3.18 1.18
C TYR A 68 16.79 -3.83 0.09
N LYS A 69 16.75 -5.17 0.09
CA LYS A 69 15.79 -5.95 -0.67
C LYS A 69 14.66 -6.35 0.27
N THR A 70 13.44 -5.94 -0.03
CA THR A 70 12.26 -6.23 0.79
C THR A 70 11.22 -6.97 -0.03
N SER A 71 10.48 -7.88 0.59
CA SER A 71 9.27 -8.44 0.00
C SER A 71 8.11 -8.43 0.97
N ILE A 72 6.91 -8.28 0.43
CA ILE A 72 5.65 -8.41 1.14
C ILE A 72 4.74 -9.28 0.29
N THR A 73 4.24 -10.37 0.87
CA THR A 73 3.25 -11.22 0.22
C THR A 73 1.88 -10.96 0.82
N ILE A 74 0.95 -10.56 -0.04
CA ILE A 74 -0.45 -10.38 0.27
C ILE A 74 -1.17 -11.64 -0.20
N LYS A 75 -1.76 -12.37 0.74
CA LYS A 75 -2.56 -13.55 0.41
C LYS A 75 -3.78 -13.11 -0.40
N ALA A 76 -3.88 -13.60 -1.64
CA ALA A 76 -5.05 -13.36 -2.45
C ALA A 76 -6.29 -13.99 -1.81
N ILE A 77 -7.39 -13.25 -1.79
CA ILE A 77 -8.70 -13.78 -1.41
C ILE A 77 -9.12 -14.74 -2.53
N SER A 78 -9.56 -15.95 -2.15
CA SER A 78 -9.96 -16.97 -3.12
C SER A 78 -11.18 -16.51 -3.92
N SER A 79 -11.38 -17.03 -5.14
CA SER A 79 -12.56 -16.70 -5.95
C SER A 79 -13.87 -17.06 -5.25
N ALA A 80 -13.88 -18.14 -4.45
CA ALA A 80 -15.03 -18.55 -3.65
C ALA A 80 -15.32 -17.56 -2.51
N ASP A 81 -14.29 -17.07 -1.84
CA ASP A 81 -14.43 -16.11 -0.74
C ASP A 81 -14.79 -14.72 -1.26
N TRP A 82 -14.26 -14.31 -2.41
CA TRP A 82 -14.71 -13.10 -3.10
C TRP A 82 -16.20 -13.14 -3.43
N LYS A 83 -16.70 -14.27 -3.95
CA LYS A 83 -18.13 -14.45 -4.21
C LYS A 83 -18.96 -14.31 -2.93
N LYS A 84 -18.48 -14.82 -1.79
CA LYS A 84 -19.16 -14.67 -0.50
C LYS A 84 -19.13 -13.21 -0.03
N ALA A 85 -17.98 -12.54 -0.10
CA ALA A 85 -17.82 -11.15 0.30
C ALA A 85 -18.73 -10.22 -0.51
N ILE A 86 -18.75 -10.37 -1.84
CA ILE A 86 -19.61 -9.58 -2.73
C ILE A 86 -21.09 -9.81 -2.40
N ARG A 87 -21.52 -11.07 -2.20
CA ARG A 87 -22.90 -11.37 -1.79
C ARG A 87 -23.27 -10.70 -0.48
N GLN A 88 -22.38 -10.74 0.51
CA GLN A 88 -22.64 -10.12 1.82
C GLN A 88 -22.75 -8.60 1.71
N ILE A 89 -21.83 -7.95 0.99
CA ILE A 89 -21.87 -6.50 0.76
C ILE A 89 -23.16 -6.12 0.02
N ALA A 90 -23.53 -6.87 -1.02
CA ALA A 90 -24.75 -6.64 -1.80
C ALA A 90 -26.05 -6.83 -0.97
N SER A 91 -26.02 -7.65 0.08
CA SER A 91 -27.18 -7.86 0.97
C SER A 91 -27.42 -6.70 1.94
N LEU A 92 -26.45 -5.79 2.12
CA LEU A 92 -26.51 -4.66 3.03
C LEU A 92 -26.80 -3.38 2.24
N ALA A 93 -28.07 -2.98 2.18
CA ALA A 93 -28.51 -1.80 1.43
C ALA A 93 -27.70 -0.54 1.79
N ASP A 94 -27.36 -0.35 3.07
CA ASP A 94 -26.55 0.76 3.57
C ASP A 94 -25.10 0.78 3.03
N LEU A 95 -24.53 -0.37 2.67
CA LEU A 95 -23.20 -0.42 2.05
C LEU A 95 -23.30 -0.18 0.55
N VAL A 96 -24.34 -0.70 -0.10
CA VAL A 96 -24.57 -0.52 -1.54
C VAL A 96 -24.79 0.96 -1.86
N THR A 97 -25.54 1.69 -1.03
CA THR A 97 -25.75 3.14 -1.22
C THR A 97 -24.48 3.97 -1.07
N LYS A 98 -23.46 3.48 -0.35
CA LYS A 98 -22.15 4.13 -0.20
C LYS A 98 -21.20 3.87 -1.39
N LEU A 99 -21.56 2.96 -2.29
CA LEU A 99 -20.80 2.66 -3.52
C LEU A 99 -21.27 3.49 -4.73
N LEU A 100 -22.44 4.14 -4.64
CA LEU A 100 -23.00 5.07 -5.63
C LEU A 100 -22.52 6.50 -5.35
#